data_AF-A0A800DR12-F1
#
_entry.id   AF-A0A800DR12-F1
#
_cell.length_a   1.000
_cell.length_b   1.000
_cell.length_c   1.000
_cell.angle_alpha   90.00
_cell.angle_beta   90.00
_cell.angle_gamma   90.00
#
_symmetry.space_group_name_H-M   'P 1'
#
loop_
_entity.id
_entity.type
_entity.pdbx_description
1 polymer ?
#
loop_
_entity_poly.entity_id
_entity_poly.type
_entity_poly.pdbx_seq_one_letter_code
_entity_poly.pdbx_strand_id
1 'polypeptide(L)'
;MGQPEKNSFDREDLKGRISVVIPAKNEETTLCKVIQKASSFADEILVVDGHSTDKTREVASKLGVTVILDNGRGKGDGIKKGIKAATGDILVFIDADGSHLQISKP
;
A
#
# COMPACT_ATOMS: atom_id res chain seq x y z
N MET A 1 11.36 -41.14 8.74
CA MET A 1 10.32 -40.12 8.48
C MET A 1 10.97 -38.76 8.60
N GLY A 2 11.44 -38.21 7.48
CA GLY A 2 11.99 -36.85 7.45
C GLY A 2 10.85 -35.85 7.58
N GLN A 3 10.99 -34.89 8.47
CA GLN A 3 10.08 -33.74 8.54
C GLN A 3 10.18 -32.96 7.22
N PRO A 4 9.09 -32.39 6.67
CA PRO A 4 9.19 -31.54 5.51
C PRO A 4 10.02 -30.30 5.90
N GLU A 5 11.10 -30.05 5.16
CA GLU A 5 11.87 -28.81 5.26
C GLU A 5 10.91 -27.64 5.03
N LYS A 6 10.83 -26.75 6.03
CA LYS A 6 10.11 -25.49 5.85
C LYS A 6 10.89 -24.68 4.83
N ASN A 7 10.32 -24.45 3.64
CA ASN A 7 10.80 -23.40 2.75
C ASN A 7 10.69 -22.06 3.50
N SER A 8 11.77 -21.60 4.12
CA SER A 8 11.93 -20.20 4.54
C SER A 8 12.27 -19.40 3.29
N PHE A 9 11.33 -18.56 2.85
CA PHE A 9 11.57 -17.59 1.79
C PHE A 9 11.95 -16.28 2.49
N ASP A 10 13.22 -15.89 2.41
CA ASP A 10 13.70 -14.67 3.02
C ASP A 10 13.53 -13.47 2.06
N ARG A 11 13.55 -12.26 2.61
CA ARG A 11 13.35 -11.02 1.85
C ARG A 11 14.44 -10.81 0.80
N GLU A 12 15.63 -11.29 1.10
CA GLU A 12 16.82 -11.31 0.26
C GLU A 12 16.68 -12.26 -0.94
N ASP A 13 15.77 -13.25 -0.87
CA ASP A 13 15.47 -14.16 -1.99
C ASP A 13 14.54 -13.52 -3.03
N LEU A 14 13.78 -12.48 -2.63
CA LEU A 14 12.98 -11.67 -3.54
C LEU A 14 13.90 -10.71 -4.30
N LYS A 15 14.39 -11.15 -5.46
CA LYS A 15 15.02 -10.27 -6.44
C LYS A 15 13.95 -9.42 -7.16
N GLY A 16 13.49 -8.35 -6.52
CA GLY A 16 12.61 -7.37 -7.16
C GLY A 16 12.14 -6.27 -6.22
N ARG A 17 12.06 -5.03 -6.72
CA ARG A 17 11.52 -3.89 -5.96
C ARG A 17 10.01 -4.04 -5.77
N ILE A 18 9.52 -3.76 -4.56
CA ILE A 18 8.11 -3.85 -4.20
C ILE A 18 7.48 -2.46 -4.24
N SER A 19 6.51 -2.29 -5.14
CA SER A 19 5.61 -1.13 -5.16
C SER A 19 4.29 -1.48 -4.48
N VAL A 20 3.92 -0.70 -3.47
CA VAL A 20 2.62 -0.78 -2.81
C VAL A 20 1.72 0.35 -3.32
N VAL A 21 0.58 -0.01 -3.90
CA VAL A 21 -0.46 0.91 -4.34
C VAL A 21 -1.60 0.91 -3.33
N ILE A 22 -1.89 2.08 -2.76
CA ILE A 22 -2.91 2.29 -1.73
C ILE A 22 -4.00 3.21 -2.30
N PRO A 23 -5.10 2.67 -2.87
CA PRO A 23 -6.26 3.50 -3.19
C PRO A 23 -6.88 4.02 -1.88
N ALA A 24 -7.13 5.33 -1.81
CA ALA A 24 -7.64 5.98 -0.61
C ALA A 24 -8.75 6.98 -0.96
N LYS A 25 -9.81 7.03 -0.17
CA LYS A 25 -10.84 8.06 -0.24
C LYS A 25 -11.46 8.28 1.13
N ASN A 26 -11.20 9.43 1.73
CA ASN A 26 -11.69 9.79 3.06
C ASN A 26 -11.26 8.82 4.19
N GLU A 27 -9.96 8.53 4.25
CA GLU A 27 -9.32 7.58 5.17
C GLU A 27 -8.30 8.27 6.10
N GLU A 28 -8.51 9.54 6.48
CA GLU A 28 -7.54 10.31 7.27
C GLU A 28 -7.15 9.66 8.61
N THR A 29 -8.03 8.83 9.17
CA THR A 29 -7.86 8.22 10.49
C THR A 29 -7.02 6.93 10.48
N THR A 30 -7.03 6.21 9.36
CA THR A 30 -6.49 4.86 9.19
C THR A 30 -5.22 4.86 8.35
N LEU A 31 -5.17 5.72 7.32
CA LEU A 31 -4.14 5.75 6.29
C LEU A 31 -2.71 5.85 6.86
N CYS A 32 -2.50 6.65 7.92
CA CYS A 32 -1.18 6.81 8.55
C CYS A 32 -0.61 5.46 9.01
N LYS A 33 -1.42 4.64 9.69
CA LYS A 33 -1.01 3.32 10.19
C LYS A 33 -0.76 2.34 9.05
N VAL A 34 -1.59 2.40 8.00
CA VAL A 34 -1.44 1.55 6.81
C VAL A 34 -0.11 1.86 6.11
N ILE A 35 0.19 3.14 5.85
CA ILE A 35 1.46 3.56 5.24
C ILE A 35 2.63 3.12 6.10
N GLN A 36 2.62 3.41 7.40
CA GLN A 36 3.73 3.04 8.29
C GLN A 36 4.01 1.54 8.30
N LYS A 37 2.97 0.69 8.32
CA LYS A 37 3.18 -0.76 8.24
C LYS A 37 3.69 -1.19 6.87
N ALA A 38 3.15 -0.61 5.78
CA ALA A 38 3.59 -0.92 4.43
C ALA A 38 5.04 -0.49 4.18
N SER A 39 5.52 0.61 4.78
CA SER A 39 6.88 1.12 4.65
C SER A 39 7.95 0.15 5.12
N SER A 40 7.65 -0.72 6.09
CA SER A 40 8.57 -1.79 6.51
C SER A 40 8.77 -2.86 5.43
N PHE A 41 7.94 -2.84 4.38
CA PHE A 41 7.93 -3.85 3.34
C PHE A 41 8.07 -3.37 1.90
N ALA A 42 7.89 -2.08 1.65
CA ALA A 42 7.84 -1.50 0.32
C ALA A 42 9.08 -0.68 0.00
N ASP A 43 9.55 -0.77 -1.23
CA ASP A 43 10.56 0.14 -1.79
C ASP A 43 9.91 1.41 -2.37
N GLU A 44 8.61 1.34 -2.67
CA GLU A 44 7.82 2.43 -3.21
C GLU A 44 6.39 2.34 -2.66
N ILE A 45 5.84 3.48 -2.22
CA ILE A 45 4.43 3.58 -1.83
C ILE A 45 3.78 4.68 -2.66
N LEU A 46 2.68 4.30 -3.32
CA LEU A 46 1.83 5.17 -4.11
C LEU A 46 0.44 5.24 -3.49
N VAL A 47 0.08 6.39 -2.92
CA VAL A 47 -1.28 6.66 -2.48
C VAL A 47 -2.07 7.24 -3.66
N VAL A 48 -3.14 6.55 -4.05
CA VAL A 48 -4.04 7.00 -5.12
C VAL A 48 -5.30 7.59 -4.49
N ASP A 49 -5.35 8.91 -4.39
CA ASP A 49 -6.44 9.65 -3.78
C ASP A 49 -7.65 9.76 -4.73
N GLY A 50 -8.77 9.18 -4.32
CA GLY A 50 -10.06 9.21 -5.01
C GLY A 50 -10.86 10.50 -4.80
N HIS A 51 -10.15 11.64 -4.82
CA HIS A 51 -10.65 12.96 -4.48
C HIS A 51 -11.24 13.05 -3.07
N SER A 52 -10.42 12.75 -2.05
CA SER A 52 -10.82 12.93 -0.66
C SER A 52 -11.17 14.38 -0.33
N THR A 53 -12.15 14.55 0.54
CA THR A 53 -12.61 15.85 1.08
C THR A 53 -12.13 16.11 2.51
N ASP A 54 -11.49 15.11 3.12
CA ASP A 54 -10.87 15.18 4.44
C ASP A 54 -9.34 15.36 4.31
N LYS A 55 -8.58 15.10 5.38
CA LYS A 55 -7.11 15.25 5.41
C LYS A 55 -6.34 14.05 4.84
N THR A 56 -6.99 13.08 4.20
CA THR A 56 -6.33 11.86 3.65
C THR A 56 -5.07 12.21 2.85
N ARG A 57 -5.18 13.18 1.92
CA ARG A 57 -4.06 13.60 1.07
C ARG A 57 -2.93 14.26 1.87
N GLU A 58 -3.29 15.08 2.85
CA GLU A 58 -2.34 15.77 3.72
C GLU A 58 -1.56 14.76 4.59
N VAL A 59 -2.26 13.77 5.15
CA VAL A 59 -1.66 12.69 5.95
C VAL A 59 -0.63 11.91 5.13
N ALA A 60 -0.97 11.50 3.91
CA ALA A 60 -0.03 10.80 3.04
C ALA A 60 1.18 11.66 2.68
N SER A 61 0.95 12.93 2.29
CA SER A 61 2.03 13.84 1.90
C SER A 61 3.02 14.10 3.03
N LYS A 62 2.54 14.21 4.28
CA LYS A 62 3.40 14.39 5.47
C LYS A 62 4.30 13.19 5.77
N LEU A 63 3.94 12.00 5.30
CA LEU A 63 4.74 10.79 5.44
C LEU A 63 5.77 10.62 4.31
N GLY A 64 5.84 11.57 3.37
CA GLY A 64 6.83 11.57 2.30
C GLY A 64 6.60 10.53 1.20
N VAL A 65 5.41 9.90 1.16
CA VAL A 65 5.04 8.98 0.09
C VAL A 65 4.48 9.72 -1.12
N THR A 66 4.53 9.09 -2.29
CA THR A 66 3.98 9.68 -3.51
C THR A 66 2.46 9.65 -3.45
N VAL A 67 1.83 10.80 -3.72
CA VAL A 67 0.37 10.92 -3.79
C VAL A 67 -0.05 11.32 -5.19
N ILE A 68 -0.91 10.52 -5.81
CA ILE A 68 -1.51 10.79 -7.13
C ILE A 68 -3.03 10.86 -6.99
N LEU A 69 -3.67 11.75 -7.75
CA LEU A 69 -5.14 11.76 -7.84
C LEU A 69 -5.60 10.73 -8.85
N ASP A 70 -6.73 10.03 -8.63
CA ASP A 70 -7.38 9.28 -9.69
C ASP A 70 -8.13 10.20 -10.69
N ASN A 71 -9.02 9.66 -11.52
CA ASN A 71 -9.87 10.46 -12.42
C ASN A 71 -11.32 10.57 -11.92
N GLY A 72 -11.58 10.30 -10.63
CA GLY A 72 -12.91 10.37 -10.01
C GLY A 72 -13.87 9.26 -10.44
N ARG A 73 -13.38 8.15 -11.03
CA ARG A 73 -14.21 7.06 -11.56
C ARG A 73 -14.31 5.84 -10.63
N GLY A 74 -13.91 6.01 -9.38
CA GLY A 74 -13.97 4.99 -8.33
C GLY A 74 -12.70 4.13 -8.25
N LYS A 75 -12.66 3.24 -7.25
CA LYS A 75 -11.47 2.46 -6.83
C LYS A 75 -10.73 1.77 -7.98
N GLY A 76 -11.46 1.18 -8.93
CA GLY A 76 -10.86 0.49 -10.07
C GLY A 76 -10.05 1.41 -10.99
N ASP A 77 -10.45 2.67 -11.14
CA ASP A 77 -9.67 3.67 -11.89
C ASP A 77 -8.42 4.08 -11.12
N GLY A 78 -8.54 4.28 -9.80
CA GLY A 78 -7.41 4.53 -8.92
C GLY A 78 -6.36 3.42 -8.98
N ILE A 79 -6.79 2.16 -8.90
CA ILE A 79 -5.90 0.99 -9.05
C ILE A 79 -5.18 1.00 -10.41
N LYS A 80 -5.91 1.23 -11.51
CA LYS A 80 -5.31 1.31 -12.86
C LYS A 80 -4.27 2.42 -12.96
N LYS A 81 -4.50 3.55 -12.29
CA LYS A 81 -3.55 4.67 -12.28
C LYS A 81 -2.32 4.34 -11.43
N GLY A 82 -2.51 3.70 -10.28
CA GLY A 82 -1.42 3.19 -9.44
C GLY A 82 -0.54 2.18 -10.19
N ILE A 83 -1.14 1.20 -10.89
CA ILE A 83 -0.41 0.24 -11.74
C ILE A 83 0.51 0.95 -12.73
N LYS A 84 0.00 1.99 -13.41
CA LYS A 84 0.78 2.73 -14.42
C LYS A 84 1.91 3.58 -13.84
N ALA A 85 1.76 4.01 -12.58
CA ALA A 85 2.75 4.84 -11.91
C ALA A 85 3.80 4.01 -11.15
N ALA A 86 3.49 2.75 -10.81
CA ALA A 86 4.38 1.86 -10.08
C ALA A 86 5.64 1.51 -10.88
N THR A 87 6.78 1.51 -10.20
CA THR A 87 8.09 1.23 -10.82
C THR A 87 8.74 -0.08 -10.37
N GLY A 88 8.16 -0.74 -9.37
CA GLY A 88 8.65 -2.00 -8.84
C GLY A 88 8.32 -3.21 -9.71
N ASP A 89 9.13 -4.25 -9.58
CA ASP A 89 8.95 -5.55 -10.23
C ASP A 89 7.76 -6.31 -9.64
N ILE A 90 7.46 -6.05 -8.37
CA ILE A 90 6.37 -6.66 -7.60
C ILE A 90 5.36 -5.58 -7.24
N LEU A 91 4.09 -5.81 -7.58
CA LEU A 91 3.00 -4.88 -7.27
C LEU A 91 2.07 -5.47 -6.20
N VAL A 92 1.85 -4.71 -5.14
CA VAL A 92 0.96 -5.08 -4.03
C VAL A 92 -0.12 -4.01 -3.87
N PHE A 93 -1.37 -4.43 -3.70
CA PHE A 93 -2.48 -3.54 -3.38
C PHE A 93 -2.87 -3.71 -1.92
N ILE A 94 -3.03 -2.59 -1.21
CA ILE A 94 -3.49 -2.56 0.19
C ILE A 94 -4.57 -1.49 0.32
N ASP A 95 -5.68 -1.84 0.95
CA ASP A 95 -6.75 -0.88 1.24
C ASP A 95 -6.37 0.07 2.38
N ALA A 96 -6.73 1.35 2.22
CA ALA A 96 -6.44 2.42 3.16
C ALA A 96 -7.27 2.35 4.46
N ASP A 97 -8.38 1.61 4.45
CA ASP A 97 -9.37 1.52 5.54
C ASP A 97 -8.88 0.75 6.78
N GLY A 98 -7.68 0.16 6.70
CA GLY A 98 -7.10 -0.61 7.78
C GLY A 98 -7.58 -2.05 7.88
N SER A 99 -8.35 -2.56 6.91
CA SER A 99 -8.82 -3.96 6.86
C SER A 99 -7.67 -4.99 6.87
N HIS A 100 -6.46 -4.58 6.48
CA HIS A 100 -5.26 -5.41 6.48
C HIS A 100 -4.39 -5.27 7.73
N LEU A 101 -4.77 -4.40 8.67
CA LEU A 101 -4.01 -4.24 9.90
C LEU A 101 -4.23 -5.48 10.78
N GLN A 102 -3.15 -6.20 11.05
CA GLN A 102 -3.20 -7.31 12.02
C GLN A 102 -3.78 -6.81 13.35
N ILE A 103 -4.89 -7.43 13.76
CA ILE A 103 -5.42 -7.33 15.12
C ILE A 103 -4.61 -8.33 15.95
N SER A 104 -3.84 -7.83 16.91
CA SER A 104 -3.21 -8.69 17.91
C SER A 104 -4.32 -9.46 18.64
N LYS A 105 -4.32 -10.79 18.52
CA LYS A 105 -5.13 -11.63 19.41
C LYS A 105 -4.58 -11.47 20.84
N PRO A 106 -5.46 -11.41 21.86
CA PRO A 106 -5.04 -11.43 23.26
C PRO A 106 -4.27 -12.71 23.59
#